data_AF-A0A2E8CVL4-F1
#
_entry.id   AF-A0A2E8CVL4-F1
#
_cell.length_a   1.000
_cell.length_b   1.000
_cell.length_c   1.000
_cell.angle_alpha   90.00
_cell.angle_beta   90.00
_cell.angle_gamma   90.00
#
_symmetry.space_group_name_H-M   'P 1'
#
loop_
_entity.id
_entity.type
_entity.pdbx_description
1 polymer ?
#
loop_
_entity_poly.entity_id
_entity_poly.type
_entity_poly.pdbx_seq_one_letter_code
_entity_poly.pdbx_strand_id
1 'polypeptide(L)'
;MNAILTRRKFTNSITSKLTLLMAFASGLALLISCTAFVFNDIVMLRQSKVRELTSVAEVIASNSTAVLAFGQGAPAEELLASLSDRRDITTARLFDVDEAFFAGYSADGIDESEANLAAPETMGHSFSESGILQVALPVFDQAEHLGYVQLRATTGDLHGQTHRSIDTSPLPPV
;
A
#
# COMPACT_ATOMS: atom_id res chain seq x y z
N MET A 1 51.81 -15.30 52.26
CA MET A 1 51.52 -14.20 51.33
C MET A 1 50.57 -14.76 50.26
N ASN A 2 49.45 -14.08 50.02
CA ASN A 2 48.14 -14.65 49.67
C ASN A 2 48.06 -15.46 48.37
N ALA A 3 47.47 -16.66 48.48
CA ALA A 3 46.89 -17.40 47.36
C ALA A 3 45.41 -16.99 47.22
N ILE A 4 45.11 -16.11 46.25
CA ILE A 4 43.73 -15.85 45.82
C ILE A 4 43.55 -16.51 44.46
N LEU A 5 43.37 -17.82 44.51
CA LEU A 5 42.78 -18.60 43.42
C LEU A 5 41.52 -19.22 44.00
N THR A 6 40.35 -18.70 43.64
CA THR A 6 39.24 -19.61 43.33
C THR A 6 38.19 -18.89 42.49
N ARG A 7 38.30 -19.13 41.19
CA ARG A 7 37.16 -19.19 40.28
C ARG A 7 36.00 -19.89 41.00
N ARG A 8 34.95 -19.16 41.34
CA ARG A 8 33.70 -19.74 41.86
C ARG A 8 32.94 -20.38 40.71
N LYS A 9 33.38 -21.57 40.30
CA LYS A 9 32.60 -22.48 39.44
C LYS A 9 31.65 -23.28 40.32
N PHE A 10 30.37 -23.21 39.97
CA PHE A 10 29.33 -24.23 40.18
C PHE A 10 29.12 -24.76 41.61
N THR A 11 28.10 -24.26 42.31
CA THR A 11 27.51 -24.92 43.49
C THR A 11 26.00 -25.10 43.30
N ASN A 12 25.61 -26.28 42.83
CA ASN A 12 24.34 -27.02 43.01
C ASN A 12 22.96 -26.30 43.08
N SER A 13 22.27 -26.37 41.93
CA SER A 13 20.97 -27.03 41.67
C SER A 13 19.61 -26.41 42.06
N ILE A 14 19.48 -25.36 42.89
CA ILE A 14 18.15 -24.73 43.12
C ILE A 14 18.14 -23.25 42.79
N THR A 15 19.03 -22.45 43.35
CA THR A 15 19.08 -20.99 43.09
C THR A 15 19.44 -20.68 41.64
N SER A 16 20.39 -21.41 41.02
CA SER A 16 20.67 -21.28 39.59
C SER A 16 19.49 -21.71 38.70
N LYS A 17 18.70 -22.71 39.12
CA LYS A 17 17.47 -23.09 38.39
C LYS A 17 16.41 -22.01 38.50
N LEU A 18 16.27 -21.40 39.68
CA LEU A 18 15.36 -20.28 39.93
C LEU A 18 15.75 -19.05 39.10
N THR A 19 17.03 -18.67 39.09
CA THR A 19 17.54 -17.55 38.30
C THR A 19 17.43 -17.81 36.80
N LEU A 20 17.71 -19.03 36.34
CA LEU A 20 17.51 -19.41 34.94
C LEU A 20 16.03 -19.31 34.54
N LEU A 21 15.12 -19.76 35.40
CA LEU A 21 13.68 -19.66 35.18
C LEU A 21 13.22 -18.20 35.11
N MET A 22 13.72 -17.34 36.01
CA MET A 22 13.42 -15.90 36.00
C MET A 22 13.99 -15.21 34.76
N ALA A 23 15.22 -15.52 34.36
CA ALA A 23 15.85 -14.98 33.16
C ALA A 23 15.09 -15.43 31.90
N PHE A 24 14.69 -16.70 31.86
CA PHE A 24 13.89 -17.25 30.77
C PHE A 24 12.50 -16.60 30.70
N ALA A 25 11.82 -16.45 31.85
CA ALA A 25 10.53 -15.76 31.93
C ALA A 25 10.64 -14.30 31.46
N SER A 26 11.69 -13.59 31.87
CA SER A 26 11.95 -12.21 31.45
C SER A 26 12.25 -12.12 29.95
N GLY A 27 13.05 -13.05 29.42
CA GLY A 27 13.33 -13.15 27.99
C GLY A 27 12.07 -13.45 27.18
N LEU A 28 11.23 -14.37 27.66
CA LEU A 28 9.96 -14.71 27.02
C LEU A 28 8.99 -13.52 27.05
N ALA A 29 8.90 -12.79 28.16
CA ALA A 29 8.10 -11.58 28.26
C ALA A 29 8.57 -10.51 27.26
N LEU A 30 9.88 -10.31 27.11
CA LEU A 30 10.44 -9.37 26.13
C LEU A 30 10.14 -9.81 24.69
N LEU A 31 10.31 -11.09 24.38
CA LEU A 31 9.99 -11.63 23.04
C LEU A 31 8.51 -11.45 22.68
N ILE A 32 7.61 -11.73 23.63
CA ILE A 32 6.17 -11.50 23.44
C ILE A 32 5.89 -10.01 23.20
N SER A 33 6.50 -9.12 24.01
CA SER A 33 6.33 -7.68 23.86
C SER A 33 6.81 -7.19 22.50
N CYS A 34 8.00 -7.62 22.04
CA CYS A 34 8.51 -7.27 20.72
C CYS A 34 7.61 -7.79 19.59
N THR A 35 7.14 -9.02 19.71
CA THR A 35 6.24 -9.63 18.71
C THR A 35 4.91 -8.87 18.64
N ALA A 36 4.33 -8.53 19.80
CA ALA A 36 3.11 -7.75 19.87
C ALA A 36 3.29 -6.35 19.28
N PHE A 37 4.44 -5.71 19.55
CA PHE A 37 4.76 -4.39 19.02
C PHE A 37 4.90 -4.42 17.48
N VAL A 38 5.70 -5.34 16.94
CA VAL A 38 5.86 -5.50 15.48
C VAL A 38 4.52 -5.81 14.81
N PHE A 39 3.69 -6.67 15.42
CA PHE A 39 2.37 -6.96 14.89
C PHE A 39 1.47 -5.71 14.88
N ASN A 40 1.49 -4.92 15.95
CA ASN A 40 0.74 -3.67 16.03
C ASN A 40 1.19 -2.66 14.97
N ASP A 41 2.51 -2.50 14.79
CA ASP A 41 3.08 -1.62 13.78
C ASP A 41 2.61 -2.00 12.37
N ILE A 42 2.63 -3.29 12.03
CA ILE A 42 2.17 -3.78 10.73
C ILE A 42 0.68 -3.47 10.51
N VAL A 43 -0.16 -3.69 11.54
CA VAL A 43 -1.59 -3.38 11.46
C VAL A 43 -1.81 -1.88 11.30
N MET A 44 -1.10 -1.06 12.06
CA MET A 44 -1.23 0.41 12.01
C MET A 44 -0.78 0.97 10.66
N LEU A 45 0.32 0.47 10.10
CA LEU A 45 0.80 0.84 8.77
C LEU A 45 -0.22 0.53 7.69
N ARG A 46 -0.78 -0.69 7.69
CA ARG A 46 -1.83 -1.08 6.73
C ARG A 46 -3.06 -0.19 6.83
N GLN A 47 -3.54 0.07 8.04
CA GLN A 47 -4.69 0.96 8.23
C GLN A 47 -4.40 2.40 7.79
N SER A 48 -3.18 2.89 8.01
CA SER A 48 -2.78 4.21 7.55
C SER A 48 -2.77 4.29 6.03
N LYS A 49 -2.28 3.25 5.35
CA LYS A 49 -2.29 3.16 3.89
C LYS A 49 -3.70 3.10 3.30
N VAL A 50 -4.59 2.33 3.92
CA VAL A 50 -6.01 2.31 3.53
C VAL A 50 -6.61 3.71 3.63
N ARG A 51 -6.45 4.38 4.78
CA ARG A 51 -6.98 5.74 4.97
C ARG A 51 -6.42 6.73 3.95
N GLU A 52 -5.11 6.70 3.72
CA GLU A 52 -4.45 7.58 2.76
C GLU A 52 -5.02 7.40 1.35
N LEU A 53 -5.09 6.15 0.86
CA LEU A 53 -5.61 5.87 -0.48
C LEU A 53 -7.11 6.18 -0.59
N THR A 54 -7.88 5.91 0.47
CA THR A 54 -9.30 6.27 0.54
C THR A 54 -9.49 7.78 0.45
N SER A 55 -8.71 8.59 1.17
CA SER A 55 -8.79 10.05 1.06
C SER A 55 -8.46 10.55 -0.35
N VAL A 56 -7.50 9.93 -1.04
CA VAL A 56 -7.22 10.25 -2.44
C VAL A 56 -8.42 9.88 -3.33
N ALA A 57 -8.97 8.69 -3.14
CA ALA A 57 -10.14 8.24 -3.89
C ALA A 57 -11.36 9.17 -3.68
N GLU A 58 -11.59 9.67 -2.46
CA GLU A 58 -12.64 10.64 -2.16
C GLU A 58 -12.45 11.96 -2.92
N VAL A 59 -11.22 12.47 -2.96
CA VAL A 59 -10.89 13.70 -3.71
C VAL A 59 -11.09 13.49 -5.21
N ILE A 60 -10.63 12.36 -5.74
CA ILE A 60 -10.81 12.03 -7.16
C ILE A 60 -12.30 11.86 -7.48
N ALA A 61 -13.07 11.16 -6.64
CA ALA A 61 -14.50 11.00 -6.80
C ALA A 61 -15.20 12.36 -6.88
N SER A 62 -14.92 13.26 -5.92
CA SER A 62 -15.52 14.61 -5.89
C SER A 62 -15.15 15.45 -7.11
N ASN A 63 -13.92 15.34 -7.60
CA ASN A 63 -13.49 16.09 -8.78
C ASN A 63 -14.03 15.45 -10.08
N SER A 64 -14.35 14.16 -10.05
CA SER A 64 -14.84 13.42 -11.21
C SER A 64 -16.35 13.58 -11.43
N THR A 65 -17.09 14.12 -10.46
CA THR A 65 -18.54 14.39 -10.57
C THR A 65 -18.87 15.15 -11.84
N ALA A 66 -18.15 16.24 -12.15
CA ALA A 66 -18.43 17.05 -13.33
C ALA A 66 -18.16 16.30 -14.64
N VAL A 67 -17.05 15.55 -14.73
CA VAL A 67 -16.67 14.86 -15.97
C VAL A 67 -17.59 13.68 -16.27
N LEU A 68 -18.09 12.99 -15.23
CA LEU A 68 -19.12 11.95 -15.38
C LEU A 68 -20.49 12.55 -15.73
N ALA A 69 -20.93 13.60 -15.02
CA ALA A 69 -22.23 14.24 -15.29
C ALA A 69 -22.34 14.81 -16.71
N PHE A 70 -21.23 15.29 -17.28
CA PHE A 70 -21.18 15.82 -18.64
C PHE A 70 -20.64 14.84 -19.69
N GLY A 71 -20.31 13.60 -19.30
CA GLY A 71 -19.80 12.58 -20.21
C GLY A 71 -18.51 12.96 -20.95
N GLN A 72 -17.63 13.74 -20.32
CA GLN A 72 -16.39 14.22 -20.95
C GLN A 72 -15.18 13.36 -20.54
N GLY A 73 -14.78 12.44 -21.41
CA GLY A 73 -13.65 11.53 -21.16
C GLY A 73 -12.28 12.20 -21.13
N ALA A 74 -11.98 13.11 -22.06
CA ALA A 74 -10.64 13.73 -22.14
C ALA A 74 -10.25 14.52 -20.86
N PRO A 75 -11.14 15.37 -20.28
CA PRO A 75 -10.87 16.00 -18.99
C PRO A 75 -10.74 15.00 -17.83
N ALA A 76 -11.40 13.84 -17.90
CA ALA A 76 -11.28 12.79 -16.88
C ALA A 76 -9.90 12.11 -16.95
N GLU A 77 -9.37 11.87 -18.14
CA GLU A 77 -8.00 11.37 -18.31
C GLU A 77 -6.96 12.37 -17.78
N GLU A 78 -7.13 13.66 -18.04
CA GLU A 78 -6.24 14.71 -17.50
C GLU A 78 -6.30 14.77 -15.96
N LEU A 79 -7.51 14.65 -15.39
CA LEU A 79 -7.71 14.57 -13.95
C LEU A 79 -6.99 13.35 -13.36
N LEU A 80 -7.13 12.17 -13.97
CA LEU A 80 -6.48 10.95 -13.50
C LEU A 80 -4.95 10.99 -13.72
N ALA A 81 -4.47 11.66 -14.77
CA ALA A 81 -3.05 11.82 -15.05
C ALA A 81 -2.32 12.65 -13.97
N SER A 82 -3.04 13.47 -13.20
CA SER A 82 -2.48 14.15 -12.01
C SER A 82 -1.98 13.18 -10.93
N LEU A 83 -2.44 11.92 -10.96
CA LEU A 83 -1.95 10.87 -10.06
C LEU A 83 -0.55 10.36 -10.43
N SER A 84 0.03 10.81 -11.55
CA SER A 84 1.40 10.46 -11.94
C SER A 84 2.49 10.92 -10.97
N ASP A 85 2.23 11.98 -10.21
CA ASP A 85 3.13 12.43 -9.14
C ASP A 85 3.15 11.45 -7.95
N ARG A 86 2.14 10.57 -7.85
CA ARG A 86 1.97 9.58 -6.79
C ARG A 86 2.48 8.21 -7.21
N ARG A 87 3.75 7.95 -6.94
CA ARG A 87 4.44 6.68 -7.27
C ARG A 87 3.88 5.43 -6.58
N ASP A 88 3.07 5.61 -5.53
CA ASP A 88 2.42 4.52 -4.82
C ASP A 88 1.17 4.01 -5.54
N ILE A 89 0.55 4.84 -6.40
CA ILE A 89 -0.63 4.50 -7.19
C ILE A 89 -0.19 3.84 -8.49
N THR A 90 -0.57 2.57 -8.67
CA THR A 90 -0.28 1.83 -9.90
C THR A 90 -1.32 2.11 -10.95
N THR A 91 -2.59 2.24 -10.56
CA THR A 91 -3.72 2.37 -11.48
C THR A 91 -4.84 3.18 -10.84
N ALA A 92 -5.50 3.99 -11.65
CA ALA A 92 -6.73 4.69 -11.30
C ALA A 92 -7.74 4.55 -12.44
N ARG A 93 -9.00 4.28 -12.14
CA ARG A 93 -10.06 4.09 -13.13
C ARG A 93 -11.34 4.76 -12.70
N LEU A 94 -12.02 5.33 -13.67
CA LEU A 94 -13.38 5.83 -13.55
C LEU A 94 -14.30 4.93 -14.36
N PHE A 95 -15.40 4.58 -13.75
CA PHE A 95 -16.49 3.83 -14.35
C PHE A 95 -17.75 4.68 -14.29
N ASP A 96 -18.60 4.56 -15.31
CA ASP A 96 -19.93 5.16 -15.32
C ASP A 96 -20.90 4.35 -14.44
N VAL A 97 -22.13 4.84 -14.29
CA VAL A 97 -23.23 4.20 -13.55
C VAL A 97 -23.53 2.77 -14.04
N ASP A 98 -23.32 2.51 -15.34
CA ASP A 98 -23.48 1.21 -15.97
C ASP A 98 -22.26 0.28 -15.79
N GLU A 99 -21.33 0.64 -14.90
CA GLU A 99 -20.07 -0.09 -14.64
C GLU A 99 -19.14 -0.16 -15.87
N ALA A 100 -19.41 0.63 -16.91
CA ALA A 100 -18.59 0.74 -18.10
C ALA A 100 -17.33 1.60 -17.83
N PHE A 101 -16.20 1.19 -18.38
CA PHE A 101 -14.96 1.96 -18.30
C PHE A 101 -15.14 3.33 -18.96
N PHE A 102 -14.85 4.40 -18.22
CA PHE A 102 -15.01 5.78 -18.67
C PHE A 102 -13.66 6.43 -18.99
N ALA A 103 -12.71 6.34 -18.05
CA ALA A 103 -11.35 6.85 -18.19
C ALA A 103 -10.41 6.13 -17.22
N GLY A 104 -9.11 6.18 -17.48
CA GLY A 104 -8.12 5.55 -16.62
C GLY A 104 -6.79 6.28 -16.57
N TYR A 105 -5.96 5.83 -15.65
CA TYR A 105 -4.54 6.14 -15.55
C TYR A 105 -3.83 4.88 -15.06
N SER A 106 -2.63 4.63 -15.58
CA SER A 106 -1.75 3.57 -15.12
C SER A 106 -0.31 4.05 -15.18
N ALA A 107 0.49 3.71 -14.17
CA ALA A 107 1.87 4.17 -14.05
C ALA A 107 2.76 3.70 -15.21
N ASP A 108 2.47 2.52 -15.76
CA ASP A 108 3.17 1.95 -16.93
C ASP A 108 2.44 2.24 -18.26
N GLY A 109 1.36 3.02 -18.22
CA GLY A 109 0.43 3.20 -19.34
C GLY A 109 -0.73 2.20 -19.30
N ILE A 110 -1.88 2.61 -19.85
CA ILE A 110 -3.08 1.76 -19.89
C ILE A 110 -2.95 0.83 -21.09
N ASP A 111 -2.73 -0.45 -20.84
CA ASP A 111 -2.87 -1.47 -21.88
C ASP A 111 -4.35 -1.80 -22.14
N GLU A 112 -4.67 -2.32 -23.33
CA GLU A 112 -6.03 -2.79 -23.67
C GLU A 112 -6.56 -3.85 -22.68
N SER A 113 -5.65 -4.62 -22.06
CA SER A 113 -6.02 -5.56 -21.00
C SER A 113 -6.45 -4.86 -19.72
N GLU A 114 -5.94 -3.66 -19.44
CA GLU A 114 -6.29 -2.85 -18.26
C GLU A 114 -7.64 -2.14 -18.42
N ALA A 115 -7.93 -1.66 -19.63
CA ALA A 115 -9.21 -1.03 -19.97
C ALA A 115 -10.40 -2.02 -19.96
N ASN A 116 -10.15 -3.31 -20.22
CA ASN A 116 -11.19 -4.36 -20.23
C ASN A 116 -11.39 -5.07 -18.89
N LEU A 117 -10.73 -4.65 -17.81
CA LEU A 117 -11.03 -5.21 -16.49
C LEU A 117 -12.42 -4.76 -16.04
N ALA A 118 -13.18 -5.72 -15.51
CA ALA A 118 -14.48 -5.47 -14.91
C ALA A 118 -14.39 -4.44 -13.76
N ALA A 119 -15.51 -3.75 -13.54
CA ALA A 119 -15.71 -2.91 -12.38
C ALA A 119 -15.42 -3.68 -11.08
N PRO A 120 -15.01 -2.98 -10.00
CA PRO A 120 -14.71 -3.63 -8.73
C PRO A 120 -15.89 -4.46 -8.21
N GLU A 121 -15.66 -5.75 -7.96
CA GLU A 121 -16.65 -6.66 -7.35
C GLU A 121 -17.04 -6.26 -5.92
N THR A 122 -16.25 -5.41 -5.26
CA THR A 122 -16.46 -5.00 -3.87
C THR A 122 -16.13 -3.53 -3.70
N MET A 123 -17.08 -2.79 -3.14
CA MET A 123 -16.92 -1.39 -2.73
C MET A 123 -16.17 -1.29 -1.40
N GLY A 124 -15.44 -0.19 -1.19
CA GLY A 124 -14.61 0.02 -0.02
C GLY A 124 -13.15 -0.30 -0.31
N HIS A 125 -12.51 -1.13 0.51
CA HIS A 125 -11.10 -1.49 0.34
C HIS A 125 -10.89 -3.00 0.39
N SER A 126 -9.94 -3.50 -0.39
CA SER A 126 -9.52 -4.89 -0.37
C SER A 126 -8.02 -5.02 -0.59
N PHE A 127 -7.43 -6.07 -0.05
CA PHE A 127 -6.03 -6.42 -0.28
C PHE A 127 -5.98 -7.67 -1.15
N SER A 128 -5.22 -7.61 -2.25
CA SER A 128 -4.91 -8.78 -3.07
C SER A 128 -3.85 -9.66 -2.38
N GLU A 129 -3.80 -10.95 -2.73
CA GLU A 129 -2.72 -11.86 -2.30
C GLU A 129 -1.33 -11.35 -2.70
N SER A 130 -1.24 -10.59 -3.80
CA SER A 130 -0.01 -9.95 -4.27
C SER A 130 0.42 -8.73 -3.44
N GLY A 131 -0.36 -8.34 -2.42
CA GLY A 131 -0.07 -7.16 -1.60
C GLY A 131 -0.47 -5.84 -2.25
N ILE A 132 -1.33 -5.85 -3.27
CA ILE A 132 -1.92 -4.63 -3.84
C ILE A 132 -3.14 -4.23 -3.00
N LEU A 133 -3.18 -2.98 -2.57
CA LEU A 133 -4.35 -2.37 -1.95
C LEU A 133 -5.23 -1.77 -3.05
N GLN A 134 -6.49 -2.19 -3.09
CA GLN A 134 -7.52 -1.61 -3.94
C GLN A 134 -8.52 -0.83 -3.08
N VAL A 135 -8.90 0.36 -3.54
CA VAL A 135 -10.01 1.14 -2.98
C VAL A 135 -11.00 1.45 -4.11
N ALA A 136 -12.29 1.21 -3.88
CA ALA A 136 -13.37 1.53 -4.79
C ALA A 136 -14.44 2.34 -4.06
N LEU A 137 -14.78 3.51 -4.59
CA LEU A 137 -15.78 4.40 -4.01
C LEU A 137 -16.81 4.82 -5.08
N PRO A 138 -18.10 4.97 -4.71
CA PRO A 138 -19.09 5.56 -5.59
C PRO A 138 -18.88 7.06 -5.75
N VAL A 139 -19.29 7.59 -6.90
CA VAL A 139 -19.34 9.01 -7.22
C VAL A 139 -20.79 9.44 -7.24
N PHE A 140 -21.11 10.51 -6.49
CA PHE A 140 -22.45 11.07 -6.42
C PHE A 140 -22.45 12.54 -6.82
N ASP A 141 -23.55 13.01 -7.42
CA ASP A 141 -23.91 14.43 -7.52
C ASP A 141 -25.26 14.66 -6.84
N GLN A 142 -25.31 15.45 -5.77
CA GLN A 142 -26.57 15.80 -5.07
C GLN A 142 -27.53 14.61 -4.79
N ALA A 143 -26.98 13.41 -4.54
CA ALA A 143 -27.66 12.11 -4.34
C ALA A 143 -27.99 11.28 -5.60
N GLU A 144 -27.68 11.76 -6.80
CA GLU A 144 -27.64 10.96 -8.02
C GLU A 144 -26.32 10.20 -8.10
N HIS A 145 -26.39 8.90 -8.37
CA HIS A 145 -25.21 8.05 -8.52
C HIS A 145 -24.70 8.13 -9.96
N LEU A 146 -23.47 8.60 -10.14
CA LEU A 146 -22.87 8.83 -11.45
C LEU A 146 -21.85 7.76 -11.88
N GLY A 147 -21.47 6.85 -10.98
CA GLY A 147 -20.49 5.82 -11.27
C GLY A 147 -19.50 5.60 -10.14
N TYR A 148 -18.30 5.12 -10.47
CA TYR A 148 -17.36 4.63 -9.48
C TYR A 148 -15.92 5.05 -9.80
N VAL A 149 -15.15 5.35 -8.76
CA VAL A 149 -13.69 5.45 -8.86
C VAL A 149 -13.05 4.22 -8.24
N GLN A 150 -12.05 3.67 -8.92
CA GLN A 150 -11.21 2.60 -8.42
C GLN A 150 -9.75 3.06 -8.44
N LEU A 151 -9.08 2.98 -7.28
CA LEU A 151 -7.65 3.19 -7.16
C LEU A 151 -6.97 1.89 -6.72
N ARG A 152 -5.79 1.62 -7.30
CA ARG A 152 -4.90 0.54 -6.89
C ARG A 152 -3.56 1.12 -6.52
N ALA A 153 -3.04 0.69 -5.38
CA ALA A 153 -1.73 1.08 -4.88
C ALA A 153 -0.95 -0.14 -4.42
N THR A 154 0.37 -0.12 -4.61
CA THR A 154 1.22 -1.16 -4.03
C THR A 154 1.40 -0.92 -2.53
N THR A 155 1.27 -1.98 -1.72
CA THR A 155 1.53 -1.90 -0.27
C THR A 155 3.03 -1.93 0.03
N GLY A 156 3.88 -2.18 -0.98
CA GLY A 156 5.33 -2.10 -0.88
C GLY A 156 6.01 -2.16 -2.25
N ASP A 157 6.61 -1.06 -2.69
CA ASP A 157 8.06 -1.05 -2.98
C ASP A 157 8.56 0.37 -3.29
N LEU A 158 9.20 0.96 -2.28
CA LEU A 158 10.09 2.11 -2.41
C LEU A 158 11.53 1.61 -2.64
N HIS A 159 11.82 0.76 -3.65
CA HIS A 159 13.20 0.37 -3.95
C HIS A 159 13.52 0.10 -5.45
N GLY A 160 12.63 0.45 -6.38
CA GLY A 160 12.83 0.14 -7.81
C GLY A 160 13.42 1.24 -8.71
N GLN A 161 13.69 2.45 -8.24
CA GLN A 161 14.29 3.52 -9.06
C GLN A 161 15.78 3.70 -8.77
N THR A 162 16.54 2.65 -9.06
CA THR A 162 17.98 2.78 -9.26
C THR A 162 18.28 2.32 -10.67
N HIS A 163 18.70 3.27 -11.51
CA HIS A 163 19.50 3.07 -12.71
C HIS A 163 18.79 2.81 -14.07
N ARG A 164 17.97 3.77 -14.55
CA ARG A 164 17.83 3.99 -16.00
C ARG A 164 18.01 5.47 -16.36
N SER A 165 19.20 6.00 -16.07
CA SER A 165 19.67 7.29 -16.58
C SER A 165 21.19 7.27 -16.73
N ILE A 166 21.69 6.43 -17.65
CA ILE A 166 22.97 6.60 -18.36
C ILE A 166 22.72 5.93 -19.73
N ASP A 167 22.36 6.70 -20.77
CA ASP A 167 23.23 7.16 -21.88
C ASP A 167 23.61 5.97 -22.82
N THR A 168 23.51 5.97 -24.15
CA THR A 168 23.71 6.99 -25.18
C THR A 168 22.98 6.57 -26.47
N SER A 169 22.37 7.53 -27.17
CA SER A 169 21.98 7.39 -28.58
C SER A 169 23.22 7.27 -29.48
N PRO A 170 23.30 6.34 -30.45
CA PRO A 170 24.16 6.50 -31.61
C PRO A 170 23.35 7.11 -32.77
N LEU A 171 23.87 8.21 -33.30
CA LEU A 171 23.40 8.96 -34.47
C LEU A 171 23.19 8.08 -35.72
N PRO A 172 22.27 8.44 -36.64
CA PRO A 172 22.14 7.78 -37.93
C PRO A 172 23.35 8.11 -38.84
N PRO A 173 23.82 7.15 -39.67
CA PRO A 173 24.88 7.43 -40.63
C PRO A 173 24.38 8.32 -41.78
N VAL A 174 25.27 9.20 -42.24
CA VAL A 174 25.11 10.13 -43.38
C VAL A 174 25.09 9.36 -44.71
#